data_AF-A0A352RDS2-F1
#
_entry.id   AF-A0A352RDS2-F1
#
_cell.length_a   1.000
_cell.length_b   1.000
_cell.length_c   1.000
_cell.angle_alpha   90.00
_cell.angle_beta   90.00
_cell.angle_gamma   90.00
#
_symmetry.space_group_name_H-M   'P 1'
#
loop_
_entity.id
_entity.type
_entity.pdbx_description
1 polymer ?
#
loop_
_entity_poly.entity_id
_entity_poly.type
_entity_poly.pdbx_seq_one_letter_code
_entity_poly.pdbx_strand_id
1 'polypeptide(L)'
;MGFSVLSGYRGSMKSPEIVLSLNEIMFYFTRAAVGAGLSFGLAEDFGRSSVWIAASGLDPARITSKTLKSLDEAQSSLCASQTEIGAETVLTPSGGKQLSALFAGPSVCDWILEKKAVSDKTQHFVVEKVDHPFLIAAAVGALKSGNWEICWQDSGGTLCNVLTG
;
A
#
# COMPACT_ATOMS: atom_id res chain seq x y z
N MET A 1 27.56 -53.22 -22.45
CA MET A 1 26.86 -52.02 -22.97
C MET A 1 26.12 -51.43 -21.76
N GLY A 2 26.58 -50.39 -21.04
CA GLY A 2 26.90 -49.02 -21.50
C GLY A 2 25.59 -48.36 -21.92
N PHE A 3 24.96 -47.42 -21.19
CA PHE A 3 25.50 -46.17 -20.67
C PHE A 3 24.85 -45.72 -19.34
N SER A 4 25.66 -45.02 -18.55
CA SER A 4 25.27 -44.21 -17.38
C SER A 4 24.99 -42.77 -17.85
N VAL A 5 23.93 -42.13 -17.32
CA VAL A 5 23.79 -40.67 -17.37
C VAL A 5 23.48 -40.17 -15.95
N LEU A 6 24.57 -39.88 -15.26
CA LEU A 6 24.81 -38.76 -14.33
C LEU A 6 23.60 -38.13 -13.63
N SER A 7 23.49 -38.48 -12.36
CA SER A 7 23.12 -37.56 -11.28
C SER A 7 23.81 -36.21 -11.45
N GLY A 8 23.03 -35.13 -11.47
CA GLY A 8 23.52 -33.79 -11.18
C GLY A 8 23.00 -32.71 -12.12
N TYR A 9 21.91 -32.05 -11.72
CA TYR A 9 21.74 -30.60 -11.85
C TYR A 9 20.60 -30.19 -10.90
N ARG A 10 20.92 -29.96 -9.61
CA ARG A 10 20.11 -29.10 -8.77
C ARG A 10 20.47 -27.65 -9.11
N GLY A 11 20.18 -27.26 -10.35
CA GLY A 11 20.30 -25.88 -10.78
C GLY A 11 19.26 -25.08 -10.00
N SER A 12 19.71 -24.13 -9.18
CA SER A 12 18.82 -23.09 -8.67
C SER A 12 18.20 -22.42 -9.89
N MET A 13 16.91 -22.68 -10.16
CA MET A 13 16.18 -21.91 -11.15
C MET A 13 16.17 -20.47 -10.64
N LYS A 14 17.01 -19.63 -11.22
CA LYS A 14 16.76 -18.19 -11.15
C LYS A 14 15.45 -17.99 -11.91
N SER A 15 14.38 -17.66 -11.18
CA SER A 15 13.13 -17.26 -11.79
C SER A 15 13.43 -16.21 -12.87
N PRO A 16 12.85 -16.31 -14.07
CA PRO A 16 13.09 -15.32 -15.11
C PRO A 16 12.74 -13.93 -14.56
N GLU A 17 13.65 -12.98 -14.72
CA GLU A 17 13.44 -11.60 -14.31
C GLU A 17 12.48 -10.96 -15.31
N ILE A 18 11.27 -10.63 -14.84
CA ILE A 18 10.25 -9.98 -15.65
C ILE A 18 10.42 -8.48 -15.46
N VAL A 19 10.81 -7.78 -16.54
CA VAL A 19 10.87 -6.32 -16.57
C VAL A 19 9.53 -5.79 -17.06
N LEU A 20 8.87 -4.97 -16.23
CA LEU A 20 7.61 -4.32 -16.56
C LEU A 20 7.81 -2.81 -16.67
N SER A 21 7.15 -2.20 -17.66
CA SER A 21 6.98 -0.74 -17.69
C SER A 21 6.06 -0.27 -16.56
N LEU A 22 6.17 1.00 -16.17
CA LEU A 22 5.26 1.58 -15.17
C LEU A 22 3.78 1.49 -15.59
N ASN A 23 3.49 1.52 -16.90
CA ASN A 23 2.14 1.34 -17.43
C ASN A 23 1.64 -0.11 -17.24
N GLU A 24 2.50 -1.11 -17.43
CA GLU A 24 2.16 -2.50 -17.15
C GLU A 24 1.96 -2.75 -15.65
N ILE A 25 2.76 -2.12 -14.80
CA ILE A 25 2.56 -2.15 -13.34
C ILE A 25 1.18 -1.56 -13.00
N MET A 26 0.85 -0.37 -13.49
CA MET A 26 -0.49 0.21 -13.31
C MET A 26 -1.59 -0.77 -13.74
N PHE A 27 -1.46 -1.35 -14.94
CA PHE A 27 -2.45 -2.26 -15.50
C PHE A 27 -2.64 -3.53 -14.66
N TYR A 28 -1.56 -4.25 -14.33
CA TYR A 28 -1.66 -5.53 -13.62
C TYR A 28 -2.10 -5.34 -12.18
N PHE A 29 -1.57 -4.34 -11.47
CA PHE A 29 -1.87 -4.14 -10.06
C PHE A 29 -3.29 -3.64 -9.83
N THR A 30 -3.79 -2.78 -10.72
CA THR A 30 -5.21 -2.38 -10.70
C THR A 30 -6.11 -3.62 -10.84
N ARG A 31 -5.82 -4.51 -11.80
CA ARG A 31 -6.63 -5.72 -11.99
C ARG A 31 -6.48 -6.73 -10.86
N ALA A 32 -5.32 -6.82 -10.24
CA ALA A 32 -5.11 -7.65 -9.05
C ALA A 32 -5.97 -7.17 -7.87
N ALA A 33 -6.05 -5.85 -7.64
CA ALA A 33 -6.90 -5.28 -6.60
C ALA A 33 -8.39 -5.49 -6.89
N VAL A 34 -8.85 -5.32 -8.14
CA VAL A 34 -10.23 -5.67 -8.53
C VAL A 34 -10.50 -7.15 -8.27
N GLY A 35 -9.56 -8.03 -8.62
CA GLY A 35 -9.66 -9.47 -8.36
C GLY A 35 -9.75 -9.83 -6.87
N ALA A 36 -9.13 -9.02 -6.00
CA ALA A 36 -9.23 -9.12 -4.54
C ALA A 36 -10.49 -8.46 -3.95
N GLY A 37 -11.41 -7.98 -4.79
CA GLY A 37 -12.71 -7.44 -4.35
C GLY A 37 -12.75 -5.93 -4.10
N LEU A 38 -11.73 -5.16 -4.48
CA LEU A 38 -11.79 -3.70 -4.40
C LEU A 38 -12.75 -3.12 -5.45
N SER A 39 -13.37 -1.98 -5.12
CA SER A 39 -13.99 -1.13 -6.14
C SER A 39 -12.93 -0.61 -7.11
N PHE A 40 -13.33 -0.33 -8.35
CA PHE A 40 -12.38 0.08 -9.39
C PHE A 40 -11.60 1.35 -9.00
N GLY A 41 -12.22 2.31 -8.31
CA GLY A 41 -11.55 3.52 -7.84
C GLY A 41 -10.39 3.21 -6.88
N LEU A 42 -10.65 2.44 -5.82
CA LEU A 42 -9.61 2.03 -4.87
C LEU A 42 -8.53 1.18 -5.54
N ALA A 43 -8.91 0.35 -6.51
CA ALA A 43 -7.97 -0.46 -7.27
C ALA A 43 -7.02 0.39 -8.13
N GLU A 44 -7.50 1.49 -8.70
CA GLU A 44 -6.69 2.42 -9.47
C GLU A 44 -5.69 3.17 -8.56
N ASP A 45 -6.12 3.61 -7.37
CA ASP A 45 -5.23 4.23 -6.38
C ASP A 45 -4.14 3.26 -5.90
N PHE A 46 -4.49 1.98 -5.73
CA PHE A 46 -3.53 0.93 -5.49
C PHE A 46 -2.52 0.77 -6.65
N GLY A 47 -2.99 0.85 -7.90
CA GLY A 47 -2.14 0.86 -9.09
C GLY A 47 -1.14 2.03 -9.09
N ARG A 48 -1.60 3.25 -8.78
CA ARG A 48 -0.75 4.45 -8.64
C ARG A 48 0.29 4.28 -7.54
N SER A 49 -0.12 3.77 -6.39
CA SER A 49 0.79 3.47 -5.28
C SER A 49 1.87 2.45 -5.68
N SER A 50 1.48 1.43 -6.44
CA SER A 50 2.40 0.41 -6.95
C SER A 50 3.41 0.97 -7.96
N VAL A 51 2.97 1.90 -8.82
CA VAL A 51 3.86 2.65 -9.72
C VAL A 51 4.86 3.50 -8.93
N TRP A 52 4.41 4.18 -7.87
CA TRP A 52 5.30 4.97 -7.02
C TRP A 52 6.38 4.09 -6.37
N ILE A 53 5.98 2.96 -5.78
CA ILE A 53 6.91 1.98 -5.20
C ILE A 53 7.95 1.51 -6.24
N ALA A 54 7.50 1.15 -7.43
CA ALA A 54 8.38 0.70 -8.51
C ALA A 54 9.34 1.80 -8.99
N ALA A 55 8.85 3.02 -9.13
CA ALA A 55 9.66 4.18 -9.52
C ALA A 55 10.73 4.51 -8.47
N SER A 56 10.49 4.17 -7.19
CA SER A 56 11.48 4.26 -6.11
C SER A 56 12.51 3.11 -6.11
N GLY A 57 12.48 2.20 -7.09
CA GLY A 57 13.42 1.08 -7.20
C GLY A 57 13.09 -0.11 -6.30
N LEU A 58 11.88 -0.15 -5.74
CA LEU A 58 11.40 -1.26 -4.91
C LEU A 58 10.53 -2.22 -5.73
N ASP A 59 10.46 -3.48 -5.33
CA ASP A 59 9.56 -4.47 -5.94
C ASP A 59 8.12 -4.27 -5.42
N PRO A 60 7.18 -3.77 -6.25
CA PRO A 60 5.81 -3.54 -5.82
C PRO A 60 5.07 -4.83 -5.50
N ALA A 61 5.33 -5.94 -6.21
CA ALA A 61 4.63 -7.21 -5.98
C ALA A 61 4.99 -7.77 -4.60
N ARG A 62 6.28 -7.71 -4.25
CA ARG A 62 6.77 -8.15 -2.94
C ARG A 62 6.19 -7.34 -1.79
N ILE A 63 6.04 -6.03 -1.97
CA ILE A 63 5.52 -5.13 -0.93
C ILE A 63 4.01 -5.25 -0.78
N THR A 64 3.27 -5.31 -1.89
CA THR A 64 1.81 -5.16 -1.87
C THR A 64 1.03 -6.47 -1.76
N SER A 65 1.62 -7.61 -2.16
CA SER A 65 0.91 -8.90 -2.22
C SER A 65 0.30 -9.32 -0.88
N LYS A 66 0.97 -9.02 0.24
CA LYS A 66 0.46 -9.31 1.59
C LYS A 66 -0.82 -8.55 1.90
N THR A 67 -0.96 -7.32 1.41
CA THR A 67 -2.15 -6.51 1.66
C THR A 67 -3.35 -7.02 0.90
N LEU A 68 -3.16 -7.41 -0.37
CA LEU A 68 -4.22 -8.05 -1.16
C LEU A 68 -4.64 -9.38 -0.52
N LYS A 69 -3.68 -10.17 -0.05
CA LYS A 69 -3.95 -11.42 0.66
C LYS A 69 -4.71 -11.19 1.98
N SER A 70 -4.29 -10.22 2.79
CA SER A 70 -4.99 -9.87 4.04
C SER A 70 -6.44 -9.47 3.80
N LEU A 71 -6.73 -8.80 2.68
CA LEU A 71 -8.09 -8.45 2.30
C LEU A 71 -8.89 -9.68 1.83
N ASP A 72 -8.32 -10.51 0.96
CA ASP A 72 -8.95 -11.74 0.44
C ASP A 72 -9.29 -12.74 1.57
N GLU A 73 -8.40 -12.88 2.56
CA GLU A 73 -8.60 -13.71 3.75
C GLU A 73 -9.46 -13.04 4.83
N ALA A 74 -10.05 -11.87 4.53
CA ALA A 74 -10.90 -11.08 5.41
C ALA A 74 -10.26 -10.73 6.77
N GLN A 75 -8.93 -10.62 6.83
CA GLN A 75 -8.17 -10.19 8.01
C GLN A 75 -8.18 -8.67 8.17
N SER A 76 -8.25 -7.96 7.05
CA SER A 76 -8.38 -6.50 6.99
C SER A 76 -9.77 -6.09 6.52
N SER A 77 -10.22 -4.92 6.96
CA SER A 77 -11.52 -4.36 6.59
C SER A 77 -11.38 -3.12 5.71
N LEU A 78 -12.37 -2.88 4.85
CA LEU A 78 -12.53 -1.64 4.06
C LEU A 78 -13.58 -0.71 4.70
N CYS A 79 -13.75 -0.79 6.02
CA CYS A 79 -14.77 -0.05 6.74
C CYS A 79 -14.14 0.67 7.93
N ALA A 80 -14.37 1.97 8.01
CA ALA A 80 -13.87 2.82 9.07
C ALA A 80 -14.89 3.89 9.46
N SER A 81 -14.71 4.45 10.65
CA SER A 81 -15.34 5.68 11.10
C SER A 81 -14.31 6.79 11.21
N GLN A 82 -14.67 7.97 10.75
CA GLN A 82 -13.87 9.18 10.87
C GLN A 82 -14.44 10.08 11.96
N THR A 83 -13.56 10.60 12.82
CA THR A 83 -13.91 11.56 13.87
C THR A 83 -12.94 12.73 13.84
N GLU A 84 -13.46 13.95 13.97
CA GLU A 84 -12.65 15.15 14.15
C GLU A 84 -12.56 15.49 15.65
N ILE A 85 -11.33 15.57 16.17
CA ILE A 85 -11.02 15.92 17.55
C ILE A 85 -10.11 17.15 17.54
N GLY A 86 -10.72 18.33 17.59
CA GLY A 86 -9.96 19.60 17.51
C GLY A 86 -9.26 19.77 16.16
N ALA A 87 -7.93 19.77 16.15
CA ALA A 87 -7.11 19.88 14.93
C ALA A 87 -6.66 18.52 14.36
N GLU A 88 -7.09 17.43 14.99
CA GLU A 88 -6.75 16.06 14.63
C GLU A 88 -7.95 15.37 13.99
N THR A 89 -7.73 14.68 12.88
CA THR A 89 -8.70 13.79 12.26
C THR A 89 -8.24 12.36 12.50
N VAL A 90 -9.12 11.54 13.09
CA VAL A 90 -8.80 10.14 13.42
C VAL A 90 -9.69 9.22 12.58
N LEU A 91 -9.06 8.27 11.89
CA LEU A 91 -9.71 7.21 11.13
C LEU A 91 -9.53 5.88 11.88
N THR A 92 -10.63 5.28 12.29
CA THR A 92 -10.66 4.07 13.14
C THR A 92 -11.39 2.93 12.42
N PRO A 93 -10.90 1.68 12.47
CA PRO A 93 -11.57 0.56 11.84
C PRO A 93 -12.89 0.22 12.53
N SER A 94 -13.87 -0.15 11.71
CA SER A 94 -15.16 -0.66 12.18
C SER A 94 -15.11 -2.18 12.32
N GLY A 95 -15.63 -2.74 13.42
CA GLY A 95 -15.86 -4.20 13.53
C GLY A 95 -14.66 -5.04 13.98
N GLY A 96 -13.71 -4.45 14.72
CA GLY A 96 -12.67 -5.20 15.47
C GLY A 96 -11.53 -5.80 14.63
N LYS A 97 -11.57 -5.66 13.31
CA LYS A 97 -10.48 -6.04 12.38
C LYS A 97 -9.49 -4.90 12.21
N GLN A 98 -8.34 -5.19 11.61
CA GLN A 98 -7.41 -4.14 11.16
C GLN A 98 -8.02 -3.36 9.98
N LEU A 99 -7.64 -2.09 9.85
CA LEU A 99 -8.01 -1.29 8.69
C LEU A 99 -7.06 -1.60 7.54
N SER A 100 -7.62 -1.90 6.37
CA SER A 100 -6.81 -2.12 5.18
C SER A 100 -6.16 -0.82 4.73
N ALA A 101 -4.85 -0.85 4.48
CA ALA A 101 -4.12 0.26 3.90
C ALA A 101 -4.63 0.63 2.48
N LEU A 102 -5.29 -0.31 1.80
CA LEU A 102 -5.94 -0.08 0.50
C LEU A 102 -7.15 0.85 0.59
N PHE A 103 -7.73 0.98 1.78
CA PHE A 103 -8.79 1.95 2.07
C PHE A 103 -8.21 3.20 2.76
N ALA A 104 -7.37 3.00 3.77
CA ALA A 104 -6.80 4.09 4.55
C ALA A 104 -5.95 5.05 3.71
N GLY A 105 -5.15 4.53 2.77
CA GLY A 105 -4.32 5.35 1.88
C GLY A 105 -5.14 6.37 1.08
N PRO A 106 -6.11 5.93 0.26
CA PRO A 106 -7.03 6.82 -0.44
C PRO A 106 -7.78 7.78 0.49
N SER A 107 -8.26 7.34 1.66
CA SER A 107 -8.92 8.23 2.62
C SER A 107 -8.00 9.35 3.14
N VAL A 108 -6.71 9.06 3.38
CA VAL A 108 -5.71 10.07 3.73
C VAL A 108 -5.49 11.04 2.57
N CYS A 109 -5.41 10.54 1.34
CA CYS A 109 -5.24 11.37 0.15
C CYS A 109 -6.41 12.34 -0.04
N ASP A 110 -7.65 11.85 0.11
CA ASP A 110 -8.86 12.68 0.03
C ASP A 110 -8.83 13.78 1.09
N TRP A 111 -8.48 13.43 2.33
CA TRP A 111 -8.34 14.41 3.41
C TRP A 111 -7.24 15.45 3.13
N ILE A 112 -6.09 15.03 2.62
CA ILE A 112 -5.00 15.94 2.24
C ILE A 112 -5.49 16.96 1.20
N LEU A 113 -6.20 16.49 0.17
CA LEU A 113 -6.75 17.36 -0.87
C LEU A 113 -7.79 18.34 -0.31
N GLU A 114 -8.67 17.86 0.58
CA GLU A 114 -9.68 18.70 1.23
C GLU A 114 -9.02 19.79 2.10
N LYS A 115 -8.07 19.43 2.98
CA LYS A 115 -7.49 20.40 3.91
C LYS A 115 -6.58 21.42 3.21
N LYS A 116 -5.88 21.01 2.15
CA LYS A 116 -5.09 21.94 1.31
C LYS A 116 -5.96 23.03 0.67
N ALA A 117 -7.23 22.77 0.42
CA ALA A 117 -8.16 23.77 -0.10
C ALA A 117 -8.64 24.78 0.96
N VAL A 118 -8.51 24.45 2.25
CA VAL A 118 -9.19 25.17 3.35
C VAL A 118 -8.24 25.94 4.26
N SER A 119 -7.01 25.45 4.54
CA SER A 119 -6.12 26.12 5.49
C SER A 119 -4.66 25.69 5.41
N ASP A 120 -3.73 26.62 5.67
CA ASP A 120 -2.29 26.37 5.82
C ASP A 120 -1.88 25.97 7.25
N LYS A 121 -2.83 25.72 8.17
CA LYS A 121 -2.51 25.30 9.54
C LYS A 121 -2.03 23.85 9.57
N THR A 122 -1.10 23.55 10.46
CA THR A 122 -0.67 22.17 10.78
C THR A 122 -1.88 21.38 11.27
N GLN A 123 -2.26 20.35 10.51
CA GLN A 123 -3.32 19.42 10.85
C GLN A 123 -2.74 18.01 10.84
N HIS A 124 -3.25 17.17 11.74
CA HIS A 124 -2.78 15.79 11.89
C HIS A 124 -3.89 14.83 11.46
N PHE A 125 -3.52 13.83 10.66
CA PHE A 125 -4.40 12.71 10.33
C PHE A 125 -3.82 11.43 10.92
N VAL A 126 -4.57 10.81 11.82
CA VAL A 126 -4.17 9.57 12.48
C VAL A 126 -5.04 8.43 11.98
N VAL A 127 -4.39 7.32 11.63
CA VAL A 127 -5.08 6.09 11.24
C VAL A 127 -4.74 5.00 12.23
N GLU A 128 -5.75 4.43 12.87
CA GLU A 128 -5.56 3.40 13.87
C GLU A 128 -5.58 1.98 13.28
N LYS A 129 -4.79 1.08 13.88
CA LYS A 129 -4.82 -0.37 13.64
C LYS A 129 -4.77 -0.75 12.14
N VAL A 130 -3.87 -0.12 11.41
CA VAL A 130 -3.63 -0.38 9.98
C VAL A 130 -2.81 -1.66 9.79
N ASP A 131 -3.11 -2.41 8.73
CA ASP A 131 -2.38 -3.64 8.39
C ASP A 131 -0.96 -3.41 7.84
N HIS A 132 -0.82 -2.73 6.70
CA HIS A 132 0.44 -2.50 6.00
C HIS A 132 0.68 -1.00 5.83
N PRO A 133 1.10 -0.26 6.89
CA PRO A 133 1.15 1.21 6.91
C PRO A 133 2.02 1.84 5.82
N PHE A 134 3.06 1.15 5.36
CA PHE A 134 3.91 1.64 4.27
C PHE A 134 3.11 1.96 2.98
N LEU A 135 1.99 1.27 2.74
CA LEU A 135 1.14 1.55 1.57
C LEU A 135 0.40 2.88 1.68
N ILE A 136 0.15 3.40 2.89
CA ILE A 136 -0.35 4.76 3.06
C ILE A 136 0.70 5.75 2.57
N ALA A 137 1.98 5.52 2.91
CA ALA A 137 3.07 6.34 2.40
C ALA A 137 3.19 6.28 0.87
N ALA A 138 3.02 5.09 0.28
CA ALA A 138 2.98 4.95 -1.17
C ALA A 138 1.82 5.71 -1.83
N ALA A 139 0.63 5.68 -1.22
CA ALA A 139 -0.55 6.41 -1.71
C ALA A 139 -0.34 7.92 -1.66
N VAL A 140 0.16 8.45 -0.54
CA VAL A 140 0.46 9.88 -0.39
C VAL A 140 1.60 10.31 -1.31
N GLY A 141 2.65 9.49 -1.46
CA GLY A 141 3.72 9.73 -2.41
C GLY A 141 3.25 9.77 -3.86
N ALA A 142 2.30 8.91 -4.22
CA ALA A 142 1.69 8.91 -5.55
C ALA A 142 0.81 10.15 -5.81
N LEU A 143 0.23 10.74 -4.76
CA LEU A 143 -0.62 11.94 -4.86
C LEU A 143 0.14 13.20 -5.28
N LYS A 144 1.44 13.30 -4.98
CA LYS A 144 2.30 14.46 -5.30
C LYS A 144 1.73 15.80 -4.81
N SER A 145 1.08 15.80 -3.64
CA SER A 145 0.41 16.98 -3.08
C SER A 145 1.31 17.90 -2.25
N GLY A 146 2.59 17.55 -2.06
CA GLY A 146 3.57 18.28 -1.27
C GLY A 146 4.41 17.33 -0.41
N ASN A 147 5.21 17.91 0.48
CA ASN A 147 6.04 17.14 1.41
C ASN A 147 5.22 16.74 2.63
N TRP A 148 4.96 15.43 2.78
CA TRP A 148 4.31 14.88 3.96
C TRP A 148 5.27 13.95 4.71
N GLU A 149 5.23 14.03 6.03
CA GLU A 149 5.88 13.06 6.91
C GLU A 149 4.83 12.06 7.40
N ILE A 150 5.09 10.77 7.18
CA ILE A 150 4.22 9.69 7.60
C ILE A 150 4.99 8.82 8.57
N CYS A 151 4.47 8.67 9.78
CA CYS A 151 5.10 7.93 10.87
C CYS A 151 4.20 6.78 11.33
N TRP A 152 4.79 5.63 11.62
CA TRP A 152 4.11 4.49 12.24
C TRP A 152 5.07 3.67 13.09
N GLN A 153 4.54 2.79 13.93
CA GLN A 153 5.33 1.80 14.64
C GLN A 153 5.22 0.45 13.93
N ASP A 154 6.36 -0.21 13.72
CA ASP A 154 6.36 -1.59 13.22
C ASP A 154 5.92 -2.58 14.31
N SER A 155 5.78 -3.85 13.94
CA SER A 155 5.41 -4.92 14.89
C SER A 155 6.43 -5.14 16.02
N GLY A 156 7.65 -4.63 15.88
CA GLY A 156 8.71 -4.67 16.90
C GLY A 156 8.76 -3.43 17.78
N GLY A 157 7.87 -2.44 17.56
CA GLY A 157 7.87 -1.16 18.27
C GLY A 157 8.90 -0.15 17.74
N THR A 158 9.57 -0.45 16.63
CA THR A 158 10.47 0.49 15.97
C THR A 158 9.64 1.58 15.29
N LEU A 159 10.00 2.84 15.56
CA LEU A 159 9.40 3.97 14.86
C LEU A 159 9.94 4.02 13.42
N CYS A 160 9.03 3.92 12.46
CA CYS A 160 9.29 4.11 11.05
C CYS A 160 8.74 5.45 10.59
N ASN A 161 9.49 6.17 9.75
CA ASN A 161 9.02 7.39 9.10
C ASN A 161 9.40 7.42 7.62
N VAL A 162 8.54 8.03 6.82
CA VAL A 162 8.76 8.27 5.38
C VAL A 162 8.40 9.72 5.07
N LEU A 163 9.31 10.38 4.36
CA LEU A 163 9.06 11.68 3.75
C LEU A 163 8.63 11.45 2.30
N THR A 164 7.41 11.87 1.96
CA THR A 164 6.91 11.81 0.59
C THR A 164 7.14 13.18 -0.05
N GLY A 165 8.21 13.33 -0.82
CA GLY A 165 8.61 14.59 -1.48
C GLY A 165 9.37 14.34 -2.78
#